data_AF-A0A967FIH2-F1
#
_entry.id   AF-A0A967FIH2-F1
#
_cell.length_a   1.000
_cell.length_b   1.000
_cell.length_c   1.000
_cell.angle_alpha   90.00
_cell.angle_beta   90.00
_cell.angle_gamma   90.00
#
_symmetry.space_group_name_H-M   'P 1'
#
loop_
_entity.id
_entity.type
_entity.pdbx_description
1 polymer ?
#
loop_
_entity_poly.entity_id
_entity_poly.type
_entity_poly.pdbx_seq_one_letter_code
_entity_poly.pdbx_strand_id
1 'polypeptide(L)' 'GAAVLFTLITLPVEFDASRRAKKLLASNNIIIGNEAQGVNKVLDAAALTYVAAAVSAVGTFLYYLLLLTGGRRD' A
#
# COMPACT_ATOMS: atom_id res chain seq x y z
N GLY A 1 12.48 -12.34 0.14
CA GLY A 1 12.91 -12.04 -1.24
C GLY A 1 11.71 -11.89 -2.16
N ALA A 2 11.21 -13.00 -2.71
CA ALA A 2 10.10 -13.00 -3.69
C ALA A 2 8.82 -12.30 -3.20
N ALA A 3 8.43 -12.50 -1.93
CA ALA A 3 7.27 -11.82 -1.35
C ALA A 3 7.42 -10.29 -1.32
N VAL A 4 8.61 -9.77 -1.01
CA VAL A 4 8.88 -8.31 -0.96
C VAL A 4 8.85 -7.70 -2.36
N LEU A 5 9.46 -8.39 -3.33
CA LEU A 5 9.39 -7.99 -4.75
C LEU A 5 7.94 -7.98 -5.24
N PHE A 6 7.17 -9.01 -4.91
CA PHE A 6 5.76 -9.07 -5.25
C PHE A 6 5.00 -7.88 -4.66
N THR A 7 5.13 -7.59 -3.36
CA THR A 7 4.48 -6.44 -2.72
C THR A 7 4.89 -5.09 -3.32
N LEU A 8 6.15 -4.93 -3.74
CA LEU A 8 6.63 -3.70 -4.38
C LEU A 8 6.08 -3.53 -5.81
N ILE A 9 5.93 -4.62 -6.56
CA ILE A 9 5.40 -4.61 -7.93
C ILE A 9 3.88 -4.39 -7.94
N THR A 10 3.16 -4.84 -6.91
CA THR A 10 1.70 -4.69 -6.82
C THR A 10 1.26 -3.37 -6.17
N LEU A 11 2.13 -2.69 -5.41
CA LEU A 11 1.86 -1.36 -4.86
C LEU A 11 1.31 -0.34 -5.89
N PRO A 12 1.89 -0.20 -7.10
CA PRO A 12 1.38 0.70 -8.14
C PRO A 12 -0.06 0.39 -8.57
N VAL A 13 -0.44 -0.89 -8.65
CA VAL A 13 -1.77 -1.28 -9.13
C VAL A 13 -2.86 -0.97 -8.10
N GLU A 14 -2.51 -1.00 -6.80
CA GLU A 14 -3.41 -0.64 -5.71
C GLU A 14 -3.70 0.88 -5.69
N PHE A 15 -2.68 1.71 -5.95
CA PHE A 15 -2.89 3.16 -6.09
C PHE A 15 -3.75 3.51 -7.30
N ASP A 16 -3.57 2.81 -8.41
CA ASP A 16 -4.40 2.99 -9.60
C ASP A 16 -5.85 2.53 -9.36
N ALA A 17 -6.04 1.43 -8.64
CA ALA A 17 -7.36 0.97 -8.21
C ALA A 17 -8.08 2.00 -7.35
N SER A 18 -7.40 2.61 -6.37
CA SER A 18 -8.00 3.67 -5.53
C SER A 18 -8.39 4.91 -6.34
N ARG A 19 -7.55 5.36 -7.30
CA ARG A 19 -7.89 6.47 -8.21
C ARG A 19 -9.07 6.15 -9.10
N ARG A 20 -9.13 4.94 -9.65
CA ARG A 20 -10.23 4.48 -10.49
C ARG A 20 -11.54 4.37 -9.71
N ALA A 21 -11.50 3.88 -8.48
CA ALA A 21 -12.65 3.83 -7.59
C ALA A 21 -13.21 5.23 -7.31
N LYS A 22 -12.34 6.19 -6.96
CA LYS A 22 -12.76 7.61 -6.78
C LYS A 22 -13.44 8.18 -8.02
N LYS A 23 -12.90 7.89 -9.22
CA LYS A 23 -13.48 8.33 -10.50
C LYS A 23 -14.83 7.70 -10.78
N LEU A 24 -15.00 6.39 -10.51
CA LEU A 24 -16.27 5.69 -10.66
C LEU A 24 -17.33 6.21 -9.69
N LEU A 25 -16.96 6.46 -8.44
CA LEU A 25 -17.87 7.00 -7.43
C LEU A 25 -18.36 8.41 -7.79
N ALA A 26 -17.49 9.25 -8.34
CA ALA A 26 -17.87 10.57 -8.85
C ALA A 26 -18.75 10.48 -10.11
N SER A 27 -18.45 9.54 -11.03
CA SER A 27 -19.18 9.41 -12.30
C SER A 27 -20.59 8.84 -12.14
N ASN A 28 -20.83 8.02 -11.12
CA ASN A 28 -22.13 7.39 -10.86
C ASN A 28 -23.07 8.24 -9.97
N ASN A 29 -22.73 9.51 -9.65
CA ASN A 29 -23.47 10.33 -8.67
C ASN A 29 -23.69 9.63 -7.31
N ILE A 30 -22.84 8.65 -6.96
CA ILE A 30 -22.93 7.92 -5.69
C ILE A 30 -22.51 8.81 -4.52
N ILE A 31 -21.64 9.79 -4.80
CA ILE A 31 -21.15 10.74 -3.81
C ILE A 31 -22.00 12.02 -3.91
N ILE A 32 -22.73 12.33 -2.84
CA ILE A 32 -23.61 13.50 -2.77
C ILE A 32 -22.94 14.57 -1.88
N GLY A 33 -22.66 15.75 -2.44
CA GLY A 33 -22.20 16.92 -1.68
C GLY A 33 -20.95 16.68 -0.82
N ASN A 34 -21.04 16.96 0.48
CA ASN A 34 -19.93 16.95 1.45
C ASN A 34 -19.34 15.55 1.74
N GLU A 35 -20.01 14.47 1.33
CA GLU A 35 -19.55 13.09 1.58
C GLU A 35 -18.29 12.74 0.78
N ALA A 36 -18.01 13.47 -0.31
CA ALA A 36 -16.83 13.29 -1.15
C ALA A 36 -15.53 13.34 -0.36
N GLN A 37 -15.45 14.24 0.62
CA GLN A 37 -14.23 14.42 1.41
C GLN A 37 -14.01 13.24 2.37
N GLY A 38 -15.09 12.73 2.97
CA GLY A 38 -15.06 11.54 3.83
C GLY A 38 -14.69 10.29 3.05
N VAL A 39 -15.32 10.07 1.90
CA VAL A 39 -15.04 8.92 1.02
C VAL A 39 -13.59 8.94 0.53
N ASN A 40 -13.07 10.11 0.11
CA ASN A 40 -11.67 10.23 -0.28
C ASN A 40 -10.73 9.86 0.87
N LYS A 41 -11.00 10.37 2.09
CA LYS A 41 -10.18 10.10 3.27
C LYS A 41 -10.14 8.61 3.64
N VAL A 42 -11.28 7.92 3.53
CA VAL A 42 -11.36 6.47 3.78
C VAL A 42 -10.64 5.67 2.69
N LEU A 43 -10.84 6.00 1.41
CA LEU A 43 -10.14 5.32 0.31
C LEU A 43 -8.62 5.55 0.36
N ASP A 44 -8.17 6.73 0.77
CA ASP A 44 -6.74 7.00 0.95
C ASP A 44 -6.18 6.22 2.15
N ALA A 45 -6.92 6.16 3.27
CA ALA A 45 -6.52 5.36 4.43
C ALA A 45 -6.44 3.85 4.08
N ALA A 46 -7.37 3.33 3.29
CA ALA A 46 -7.36 1.95 2.84
C ALA A 46 -6.14 1.63 1.96
N ALA A 47 -5.74 2.56 1.08
CA ALA A 47 -4.51 2.41 0.31
C ALA A 47 -3.25 2.43 1.21
N LEU A 48 -3.24 3.25 2.27
CA LEU A 48 -2.13 3.34 3.21
C LEU A 48 -1.89 2.03 3.99
N THR A 49 -2.92 1.22 4.27
CA THR A 49 -2.73 -0.11 4.89
C THR A 49 -1.86 -1.03 4.03
N TYR A 50 -1.97 -0.96 2.70
CA TYR A 50 -1.12 -1.74 1.79
C TYR A 50 0.33 -1.27 1.84
N VAL A 51 0.53 0.06 1.87
CA VAL A 51 1.86 0.67 2.02
C VAL A 51 2.50 0.25 3.35
N ALA A 52 1.74 0.25 4.45
CA ALA A 52 2.23 -0.17 5.75
C ALA A 52 2.67 -1.65 5.76
N ALA A 53 1.90 -2.53 5.11
CA ALA A 53 2.26 -3.93 4.93
C ALA A 53 3.56 -4.09 4.12
N ALA A 54 3.72 -3.31 3.04
CA ALA A 54 4.93 -3.31 2.23
C ALA A 54 6.17 -2.85 3.01
N VAL A 55 6.06 -1.75 3.76
CA VAL A 55 7.14 -1.24 4.60
C VAL A 55 7.53 -2.27 5.67
N SER A 56 6.55 -2.93 6.29
CA SER A 56 6.79 -3.98 7.28
C SER A 56 7.50 -5.20 6.68
N ALA A 57 7.09 -5.62 5.48
CA ALA A 57 7.72 -6.72 4.75
C ALA A 57 9.17 -6.40 4.35
N VAL A 58 9.43 -5.17 3.88
CA VAL A 58 10.78 -4.69 3.56
C VAL A 58 11.65 -4.62 4.82
N GLY A 59 11.14 -4.06 5.91
CA GLY A 59 11.86 -3.97 7.18
C GLY A 59 12.24 -5.34 7.73
N THR A 60 11.31 -6.30 7.69
CA THR A 60 11.56 -7.68 8.11
C THR A 60 12.61 -8.35 7.23
N PHE A 61 12.56 -8.12 5.91
CA PHE A 61 13.55 -8.67 4.99
C PHE A 61 14.95 -8.08 5.24
N LEU A 62 15.07 -6.77 5.44
CA LEU A 62 16.33 -6.11 5.76
C LEU A 62 16.88 -6.58 7.11
N TYR A 63 16.03 -6.77 8.12
CA TYR A 63 16.42 -7.32 9.42
C TYR A 63 17.08 -8.69 9.27
N TYR A 64 16.44 -9.62 8.56
CA TYR A 64 17.02 -10.95 8.32
C TYR A 64 18.27 -10.89 7.45
N LEU A 65 18.30 -10.02 6.44
CA LEU A 65 19.49 -9.83 5.58
C LEU A 65 20.70 -9.39 6.42
N LEU A 66 20.52 -8.36 7.26
CA LEU A 66 21.56 -7.84 8.14
C LEU A 66 22.03 -8.92 9.13
N LEU A 67 21.11 -9.67 9.71
CA LEU A 67 21.42 -10.79 10.62
C LEU A 67 22.27 -11.87 9.92
N LEU A 68 21.88 -12.28 8.71
CA LEU A 68 22.61 -13.26 7.90
C LEU A 68 24.01 -12.77 7.48
N THR A 69 24.16 -11.48 7.18
CA THR A 69 25.45 -10.88 6.81
C THR A 69 26.33 -10.53 8.01
N GLY A 70 25.74 -10.27 9.17
CA GLY A 70 26.42 -9.84 10.40
C GLY A 70 26.86 -11.00 11.31
N GLY A 71 26.28 -12.20 11.15
CA GLY A 71 26.60 -13.40 11.93
C GLY A 71 27.91 -14.11 11.57
N ARG A 72 28.83 -13.44 10.85
CA ARG A 72 30.21 -13.91 10.60
C ARG A 72 31.20 -12.89 11.15
N ARG A 73 31.24 -12.75 12.46
CA ARG A 73 32.42 -12.29 13.18
C ARG A 73 32.61 -13.28 14.32
N ASP A 74 33.48 -14.24 14.03
CA ASP A 74 34.21 -15.14 14.92
C ASP A 74 33.40 -16.10 15.81
#